data_AF-A0A956KVF3-F1
#
_entry.id   AF-A0A956KVF3-F1
#
_cell.length_a   1.000
_cell.length_b   1.000
_cell.length_c   1.000
_cell.angle_alpha   90.00
_cell.angle_beta   90.00
_cell.angle_gamma   90.00
#
_symmetry.space_group_name_H-M   'P 1'
#
loop_
_entity.id
_entity.type
_entity.pdbx_description
1 polymer ?
#
loop_
_entity_poly.entity_id
_entity_poly.type
_entity_poly.pdbx_seq_one_letter_code
_entity_poly.pdbx_strand_id
1 'polypeptide(L)'
;MDEVTRHDGRDGRYWIEIEGEVYDVTDFLPDHPGGSLLEMGAGRHGTVLFESCHPGASWDRAKRKLQTKTQHVGSLRPEDREPYGDPAFFHAVRTRVGDLLRTRGLHYHSRAWAITLESALLAVGFVLAWAVRVWTPGGSYLAAVVGGLLMARMGFSMHSGNHAALARRPGVNAWVGTLMDFIGGSSLVWKVEHQVCHHGRPNVLGRDTDCQIGAPLLRFHPGLPRRWWHRIQAPGLAIGISVGLVKWIISDFKYLLRGRDGDVFEAVRIPLHVEGRFSVCLSSQAGCAMRCAFCATGRLGLRRHLDAWEMVAALELVRGEAPGRVTGAVFQGQGEPLHNYDAVMRAAGVLHHPCGSQISAKAITVSTVGLVPQIRRFTAERRPYRLIVSLTTTQPERRRRLLPVASAFDFERLVAALRERAEATGKPITVAWVMMAGVNTDRAEIEALRRAFEGVPLVLNLIDVNDARPDGFRPADEAERAAFLDGLRAAGIPFRRRYSGGAARHAACGMLAGHRSAPPAAPGRPW
;
A
#
# COMPACT_ATOMS: atom_id res chain seq x y z
N MET A 1 18.83 -2.93 41.82
CA MET A 1 18.57 -3.49 40.47
C MET A 1 18.01 -4.92 40.51
N ASP A 2 18.53 -5.80 41.36
CA ASP A 2 18.09 -7.21 41.45
C ASP A 2 16.58 -7.40 41.66
N GLU A 3 15.94 -6.50 42.40
CA GLU A 3 14.49 -6.51 42.60
C GLU A 3 13.73 -6.14 41.32
N VAL A 4 14.16 -5.09 40.60
CA VAL A 4 13.59 -4.70 39.30
C VAL A 4 13.63 -5.88 38.33
N THR A 5 14.75 -6.60 38.25
CA THR A 5 14.94 -7.76 37.35
C THR A 5 13.93 -8.91 37.59
N ARG A 6 13.36 -9.02 38.80
CA ARG A 6 12.35 -10.05 39.11
C ARG A 6 10.99 -9.74 38.50
N HIS A 7 10.72 -8.46 38.26
CA HIS A 7 9.47 -7.94 37.70
C HIS A 7 9.60 -7.73 36.18
N ASP A 8 10.04 -8.77 35.47
CA ASP A 8 10.18 -8.81 34.00
C ASP A 8 8.94 -9.38 33.28
N GLY A 9 7.80 -9.44 33.97
CA GLY A 9 6.52 -9.98 33.49
C GLY A 9 6.21 -11.40 33.94
N ARG A 10 7.19 -12.18 34.42
CA ARG A 10 6.98 -13.58 34.84
C ARG A 10 6.08 -13.75 36.06
N ASP A 11 6.08 -12.76 36.93
CA ASP A 11 5.24 -12.69 38.12
C ASP A 11 3.99 -11.82 37.90
N GLY A 12 3.71 -11.46 36.64
CA GLY A 12 2.61 -10.58 36.27
C GLY A 12 2.89 -9.09 36.49
N ARG A 13 4.09 -8.71 36.93
CA ARG A 13 4.49 -7.31 37.11
C ARG A 13 5.57 -6.89 36.12
N TYR A 14 5.49 -5.64 35.69
CA TYR A 14 6.39 -5.04 34.72
C TYR A 14 7.01 -3.78 35.32
N TRP A 15 8.23 -3.89 35.86
CA TRP A 15 8.96 -2.73 36.39
C TRP A 15 10.02 -2.28 35.40
N ILE A 16 10.13 -0.97 35.20
CA ILE A 16 11.10 -0.37 34.29
C ILE A 16 11.86 0.72 35.03
N GLU A 17 13.17 0.71 34.89
CA GLU A 17 14.00 1.81 35.37
C GLU A 17 14.25 2.84 34.26
N ILE A 18 14.14 4.13 34.58
CA ILE A 18 14.39 5.26 33.68
C ILE A 18 15.13 6.35 34.48
N GLU A 19 16.36 6.68 34.08
CA GLU A 19 17.24 7.68 34.72
C GLU A 19 17.47 7.49 36.24
N GLY A 20 17.58 6.24 36.69
CA GLY A 20 17.73 5.89 38.10
C GLY A 20 16.40 5.77 38.85
N GLU A 21 15.25 6.02 38.22
CA GLU A 21 13.93 5.94 38.84
C GLU A 21 13.17 4.70 38.36
N VAL A 22 12.55 3.97 39.29
CA VAL A 22 11.84 2.72 39.00
C VAL A 22 10.34 2.95 38.99
N TYR A 23 9.69 2.51 37.91
CA TYR A 23 8.26 2.62 37.70
C TYR A 23 7.63 1.25 37.48
N ASP A 24 6.54 0.97 38.18
CA ASP A 24 5.65 -0.15 37.89
C ASP A 24 4.68 0.30 36.79
N VAL A 25 4.83 -0.30 35.61
CA VAL A 25 4.04 0.03 34.43
C VAL A 25 2.93 -0.98 34.17
N THR A 26 2.70 -1.94 35.09
CA THR A 26 1.79 -3.08 34.91
C THR A 26 0.38 -2.64 34.52
N ASP A 27 -0.22 -1.72 35.28
CA ASP A 27 -1.59 -1.26 35.03
C ASP A 27 -1.69 -0.32 33.83
N PHE A 28 -0.58 0.31 33.44
CA PHE A 28 -0.53 1.22 32.30
C PHE A 28 -0.27 0.48 30.97
N LEU A 29 0.27 -0.74 31.03
CA LEU A 29 0.62 -1.55 29.88
C LEU A 29 -0.52 -1.70 28.85
N PRO A 30 -1.78 -1.99 29.24
CA PRO A 30 -2.88 -2.17 28.27
C PRO A 30 -3.30 -0.87 27.58
N ASP A 31 -3.11 0.26 28.25
CA ASP A 31 -3.52 1.60 27.80
C ASP A 31 -2.40 2.37 27.11
N HIS A 32 -1.16 1.86 27.15
CA HIS A 32 -0.02 2.52 26.55
C HIS A 32 -0.10 2.46 25.00
N PRO A 33 0.06 3.59 24.28
CA PRO A 33 -0.03 3.63 22.81
C PRO A 33 0.95 2.71 22.08
N GLY A 34 2.09 2.40 22.70
CA GLY A 34 3.10 1.46 22.21
C GLY A 34 2.80 -0.02 22.53
N GLY A 35 1.71 -0.33 23.24
CA GLY A 35 1.32 -1.71 23.60
C GLY A 35 2.47 -2.53 24.20
N SER A 36 2.68 -3.74 23.68
CA SER A 36 3.67 -4.70 24.15
C SER A 36 5.13 -4.25 23.99
N LEU A 37 5.41 -3.11 23.34
CA LEU A 37 6.78 -2.55 23.33
C LEU A 37 7.28 -2.20 24.74
N LEU A 38 6.39 -1.84 25.67
CA LEU A 38 6.78 -1.60 27.07
C LEU A 38 7.30 -2.86 27.76
N GLU A 39 6.76 -4.03 27.41
CA GLU A 39 7.19 -5.31 27.98
C GLU A 39 8.67 -5.58 27.70
N MET A 40 9.19 -5.08 26.57
CA MET A 40 10.61 -5.18 26.29
C MET A 40 11.43 -4.49 27.39
N GLY A 41 10.99 -3.33 27.86
CA GLY A 41 11.63 -2.54 28.92
C GLY A 41 11.55 -3.15 30.32
N ALA A 42 10.73 -4.18 30.54
CA ALA A 42 10.48 -4.73 31.86
C ALA A 42 11.69 -5.49 32.42
N GLY A 43 11.93 -5.30 33.72
CA GLY A 43 13.02 -5.87 34.47
C GLY A 43 14.41 -5.39 34.06
N ARG A 44 14.54 -4.19 33.47
CA ARG A 44 15.83 -3.65 33.01
C ARG A 44 15.93 -2.12 33.15
N HIS A 45 17.15 -1.62 32.92
CA HIS A 45 17.41 -0.20 32.66
C HIS A 45 16.83 0.16 31.28
N GLY A 46 15.74 0.92 31.28
CA GLY A 46 14.89 1.23 30.13
C GLY A 46 15.10 2.61 29.53
N THR A 47 15.99 3.44 30.09
CA THR A 47 16.22 4.84 29.69
C THR A 47 16.37 5.02 28.17
N VAL A 48 17.18 4.18 27.52
CA VAL A 48 17.45 4.24 26.08
C VAL A 48 16.20 3.90 25.25
N LEU A 49 15.48 2.86 25.67
CA LEU A 49 14.24 2.46 25.01
C LEU A 49 13.21 3.59 25.14
N PHE A 50 13.10 4.18 26.34
CA PHE A 50 12.24 5.32 26.58
C PHE A 50 12.64 6.51 25.70
N GLU A 51 13.93 6.73 25.44
CA GLU A 51 14.44 7.90 24.69
C GLU A 51 14.19 7.74 23.21
N SER A 52 14.42 6.54 22.70
CA SER A 52 14.15 6.19 21.30
C SER A 52 12.68 6.30 20.92
N CYS A 53 11.78 5.97 21.84
CA CYS A 53 10.33 6.06 21.62
C CYS A 53 9.78 7.48 21.87
N HIS A 54 10.54 8.33 22.55
CA HIS A 54 10.13 9.70 22.92
C HIS A 54 11.24 10.73 22.67
N PRO A 55 11.71 10.91 21.42
CA PRO A 55 12.84 11.79 21.13
C PRO A 55 12.50 13.28 21.30
N GLY A 56 13.51 14.07 21.67
CA GLY A 56 13.45 15.53 21.71
C GLY A 56 12.34 16.07 22.64
N ALA A 57 11.55 17.04 22.16
CA ALA A 57 10.52 17.71 22.96
C ALA A 57 9.36 16.79 23.42
N SER A 58 9.30 15.55 22.93
CA SER A 58 8.33 14.55 23.39
C SER A 58 8.78 13.84 24.68
N TRP A 59 10.09 13.82 24.98
CA TRP A 59 10.68 13.22 26.18
C TRP A 59 10.07 13.77 27.47
N ASP A 60 10.15 15.09 27.67
CA ASP A 60 9.65 15.72 28.90
C ASP A 60 8.15 15.51 29.10
N ARG A 61 7.41 15.48 27.99
CA ARG A 61 5.97 15.24 28.01
C ARG A 61 5.65 13.79 28.36
N ALA A 62 6.41 12.85 27.82
CA ALA A 62 6.28 11.43 28.13
C ALA A 62 6.68 11.16 29.59
N LYS A 63 7.76 11.78 30.09
CA LYS A 63 8.21 11.65 31.48
C LYS A 63 7.16 12.15 32.47
N ARG A 64 6.52 13.30 32.20
CA ARG A 64 5.38 13.78 33.01
C ARG A 64 4.19 12.83 32.99
N LYS A 65 3.90 12.23 31.84
CA LYS A 65 2.83 11.22 31.73
C LYS A 65 3.17 9.93 32.46
N LEU A 66 4.41 9.46 32.37
CA LEU A 66 4.92 8.32 33.11
C LEU A 66 4.65 8.53 34.62
N GLN A 67 5.13 9.63 35.18
CA GLN A 67 4.95 9.97 36.60
C GLN A 67 3.48 10.08 37.06
N THR A 68 2.54 10.32 36.15
CA THR A 68 1.11 10.49 36.47
C THR A 68 0.24 9.28 36.11
N LYS A 69 0.75 8.37 35.28
CA LYS A 69 0.01 7.21 34.75
C LYS A 69 0.57 5.88 35.23
N THR A 70 1.76 5.86 35.82
CA THR A 70 2.39 4.68 36.39
C THR A 70 2.66 4.89 37.88
N GLN A 71 2.90 3.80 38.59
CA GLN A 71 3.28 3.86 39.99
C GLN A 71 4.80 4.01 40.11
N HIS A 72 5.26 5.06 40.77
CA HIS A 72 6.67 5.17 41.16
C HIS A 72 6.94 4.21 42.32
N VAL A 73 7.97 3.37 42.18
CA VAL A 73 8.29 2.30 43.13
C VAL A 73 9.48 2.70 44.01
N GLY A 74 10.42 3.45 43.46
CA GLY A 74 11.61 3.91 44.17
C GLY A 74 12.71 4.36 43.22
N SER A 75 13.91 4.54 43.76
CA SER A 75 15.08 5.01 43.01
C SER A 75 16.28 4.09 43.24
N LEU A 76 17.08 3.86 42.21
CA LEU A 76 18.34 3.14 42.30
C LEU A 76 19.41 3.99 42.97
N ARG A 77 20.20 3.33 43.84
CA ARG A 77 21.44 3.91 44.40
C ARG A 77 22.41 4.24 43.26
N PRO A 78 23.24 5.28 43.39
CA PRO A 78 24.20 5.65 42.35
C PRO A 78 25.10 4.50 41.89
N GLU A 79 25.55 3.63 42.81
CA GLU A 79 26.35 2.44 42.46
C GLU A 79 25.59 1.33 41.72
N ASP A 80 24.25 1.29 41.85
CA ASP A 80 23.38 0.28 41.23
C ASP A 80 22.86 0.72 39.85
N ARG A 81 23.11 1.98 39.45
CA ARG A 81 22.73 2.51 38.15
C ARG A 81 23.66 1.93 37.10
N GLU A 82 23.10 1.49 35.97
CA GLU A 82 23.94 1.16 34.83
C GLU A 82 24.70 2.42 34.37
N PRO A 83 26.00 2.33 34.09
CA PRO A 83 26.81 3.43 33.57
C PRO A 83 26.47 3.65 32.08
N TYR A 84 25.21 3.97 31.80
CA TYR A 84 24.73 4.30 30.47
C TYR A 84 25.32 5.66 30.05
N GLY A 85 25.94 5.69 28.87
CA GLY A 85 26.63 6.87 28.37
C GLY A 85 28.03 7.12 28.95
N ASP A 86 28.55 6.29 29.86
CA ASP A 86 29.92 6.42 30.38
C ASP A 86 30.96 5.86 29.37
N PRO A 87 31.75 6.73 28.71
CA PRO A 87 32.73 6.27 27.73
C PRO A 87 33.81 5.37 28.34
N ALA A 88 34.13 5.54 29.63
CA ALA A 88 35.18 4.77 30.30
C ALA A 88 34.76 3.30 30.49
N PHE A 89 33.53 3.07 30.93
CA PHE A 89 32.96 1.72 31.05
C PHE A 89 32.98 0.98 29.70
N PHE A 90 32.41 1.57 28.65
CA PHE A 90 32.36 0.94 27.32
C PHE A 90 33.76 0.69 26.75
N HIS A 91 34.71 1.60 26.99
CA HIS A 91 36.09 1.41 26.58
C HIS A 91 36.73 0.22 27.31
N ALA A 92 36.54 0.11 28.63
CA ALA A 92 37.06 -0.98 29.44
C ALA A 92 36.48 -2.33 29.00
N VAL A 93 35.17 -2.41 28.77
CA VAL A 93 34.50 -3.62 28.25
C VAL A 93 35.05 -4.00 26.88
N ARG A 94 35.16 -3.04 25.94
CA ARG A 94 35.71 -3.27 24.60
C ARG A 94 37.12 -3.84 24.66
N THR A 95 37.97 -3.30 25.53
CA THR A 95 39.35 -3.76 25.72
C THR A 95 39.40 -5.17 26.26
N ARG A 96 38.68 -5.46 27.36
CA ARG A 96 38.65 -6.79 27.99
C ARG A 96 38.08 -7.88 27.06
N VAL A 97 36.99 -7.58 26.35
CA VAL A 97 36.42 -8.50 25.34
C VAL A 97 37.40 -8.70 24.19
N GLY A 98 38.04 -7.63 23.72
CA GLY A 98 39.07 -7.71 22.68
C GLY A 98 40.25 -8.61 23.08
N ASP A 99 40.71 -8.51 24.33
CA ASP A 99 41.75 -9.38 24.89
C ASP A 99 41.30 -10.83 24.96
N LEU A 100 40.08 -11.09 25.47
CA LEU A 100 39.51 -12.44 25.54
C LEU A 100 39.36 -13.09 24.15
N LEU A 101 38.94 -12.33 23.15
CA LEU A 101 38.83 -12.85 21.78
C LEU A 101 40.20 -13.19 21.20
N ARG A 102 41.23 -12.36 21.47
CA ARG A 102 42.61 -12.63 21.07
C ARG A 102 43.17 -13.88 21.72
N THR A 103 42.95 -14.11 23.02
CA THR A 103 43.44 -15.32 23.69
C THR A 103 42.78 -16.60 23.17
N ARG A 104 41.56 -16.48 22.61
CA ARG A 104 40.86 -17.59 21.94
C ARG A 104 41.19 -17.75 20.46
N GLY A 105 42.15 -16.98 19.92
CA GLY A 105 42.48 -16.98 18.49
C GLY A 105 41.37 -16.43 17.59
N LEU A 106 40.37 -15.77 18.16
CA LEU A 106 39.25 -15.17 17.43
C LEU A 106 39.64 -13.74 17.04
N HIS A 107 40.23 -13.60 15.86
CA HIS A 107 40.62 -12.29 15.33
C HIS A 107 39.53 -11.68 14.45
N TYR A 108 39.24 -10.41 14.69
CA TYR A 108 38.38 -9.62 13.82
C TYR A 108 39.13 -9.26 12.53
N HIS A 109 38.95 -10.07 11.49
CA HIS A 109 39.57 -9.88 10.17
C HIS A 109 38.59 -9.20 9.21
N SER A 110 38.49 -7.87 9.25
CA SER A 110 37.78 -7.12 8.22
C SER A 110 38.76 -6.59 7.17
N ARG A 111 38.65 -7.04 5.91
CA ARG A 111 39.31 -6.39 4.77
C ARG A 111 38.50 -5.17 4.37
N ALA A 112 38.65 -4.08 5.12
CA ALA A 112 37.82 -2.88 4.96
C ALA A 112 37.78 -2.34 3.52
N TRP A 113 38.92 -2.36 2.82
CA TRP A 113 38.99 -1.94 1.41
C TRP A 113 38.13 -2.83 0.48
N ALA A 114 38.07 -4.14 0.74
CA ALA A 114 37.31 -5.07 -0.08
C ALA A 114 35.80 -4.88 0.14
N ILE A 115 35.39 -4.63 1.39
CA ILE A 115 33.99 -4.32 1.75
C ILE A 115 33.55 -3.00 1.10
N THR A 116 34.42 -1.98 1.10
CA THR A 116 34.18 -0.71 0.43
C THR A 116 34.05 -0.90 -1.08
N LEU A 117 34.96 -1.65 -1.69
CA LEU A 117 34.90 -1.93 -3.13
C LEU A 117 33.63 -2.70 -3.52
N GLU A 118 33.31 -3.78 -2.79
CA GLU A 118 32.11 -4.59 -3.06
C GLU A 118 30.84 -3.74 -3.01
N SER A 119 30.65 -2.99 -1.94
CA SER A 119 29.48 -2.14 -1.75
C SER A 119 29.37 -1.04 -2.82
N ALA A 120 30.49 -0.54 -3.35
CA ALA A 120 30.50 0.48 -4.38
C ALA A 120 30.06 -0.13 -5.72
N LEU A 121 30.55 -1.34 -6.02
CA LEU A 121 30.11 -2.11 -7.18
C LEU A 121 28.63 -2.48 -7.11
N LEU A 122 28.10 -2.80 -5.91
CA LEU A 122 26.67 -3.05 -5.72
C LEU A 122 25.82 -1.80 -6.03
N ALA A 123 26.21 -0.64 -5.48
CA ALA A 123 25.50 0.62 -5.71
C ALA A 123 25.53 1.04 -7.19
N VAL A 124 26.72 1.00 -7.82
CA VAL A 124 26.89 1.31 -9.24
C VAL A 124 26.09 0.33 -10.10
N GLY A 125 26.19 -0.96 -9.83
CA GLY A 125 25.44 -1.99 -10.55
C GLY A 125 23.93 -1.80 -10.44
N PHE A 126 23.42 -1.41 -9.27
CA PHE A 126 22.00 -1.14 -9.07
C PHE A 126 21.55 0.07 -9.90
N VAL A 127 22.30 1.17 -9.89
CA VAL A 127 22.02 2.36 -10.70
C VAL A 127 22.06 2.03 -12.19
N LEU A 128 23.04 1.24 -12.65
CA LEU A 128 23.13 0.80 -14.04
C LEU A 128 21.95 -0.10 -14.43
N ALA A 129 21.58 -1.06 -13.60
CA ALA A 129 20.42 -1.92 -13.84
C ALA A 129 19.12 -1.11 -13.90
N TRP A 130 18.97 -0.12 -13.01
CA TRP A 130 17.84 0.80 -13.02
C TRP A 130 17.83 1.68 -14.28
N ALA A 131 18.97 2.24 -14.67
CA ALA A 131 19.11 3.02 -15.91
C ALA A 131 18.77 2.17 -17.14
N VAL A 132 19.32 0.97 -17.28
CA VAL A 132 18.97 0.05 -18.37
C VAL A 132 17.47 -0.23 -18.36
N ARG A 133 16.86 -0.44 -17.19
CA ARG A 133 15.41 -0.69 -17.09
C ARG A 133 14.56 0.50 -17.54
N VAL A 134 14.96 1.72 -17.22
CA VAL A 134 14.22 2.96 -17.54
C VAL A 134 14.40 3.36 -19.00
N TRP A 135 15.62 3.25 -19.52
CA TRP A 135 16.01 3.78 -20.83
C TRP A 135 15.86 2.77 -21.97
N THR A 136 15.54 1.50 -21.68
CA THR A 136 15.18 0.50 -22.70
C THR A 136 13.68 0.56 -23.01
N PRO A 137 13.27 0.77 -24.28
CA PRO A 137 11.86 0.72 -24.68
C PRO A 137 11.20 -0.62 -24.28
N GLY A 138 10.05 -0.56 -23.60
CA GLY A 138 9.36 -1.75 -23.06
C GLY A 138 9.93 -2.30 -21.75
N GLY A 139 11.13 -1.86 -21.35
CA GLY A 139 11.80 -2.29 -20.14
C GLY A 139 12.52 -3.63 -20.25
N SER A 140 13.71 -3.74 -19.66
CA SER A 140 14.44 -5.02 -19.57
C SER A 140 14.05 -5.80 -18.31
N TYR A 141 13.41 -6.96 -18.49
CA TYR A 141 13.14 -7.92 -17.40
C TYR A 141 14.42 -8.39 -16.73
N LEU A 142 15.47 -8.63 -17.52
CA LEU A 142 16.78 -9.02 -17.00
C LEU A 142 17.35 -7.93 -16.09
N ALA A 143 17.28 -6.67 -16.50
CA ALA A 143 17.73 -5.55 -15.68
C ALA A 143 16.91 -5.41 -14.38
N ALA A 144 15.60 -5.69 -14.43
CA ALA A 144 14.77 -5.72 -13.22
C ALA A 144 15.17 -6.85 -12.25
N VAL A 145 15.45 -8.05 -12.76
CA VAL A 145 15.91 -9.19 -11.95
C VAL A 145 17.28 -8.88 -11.33
N VAL A 146 18.23 -8.39 -12.12
CA VAL A 146 19.57 -8.01 -11.65
C VAL A 146 19.47 -6.90 -10.62
N GLY A 147 18.67 -5.86 -10.86
CA GLY A 147 18.44 -4.77 -9.91
C GLY A 147 17.86 -5.27 -8.58
N GLY A 148 16.91 -6.21 -8.62
CA GLY A 148 16.33 -6.83 -7.43
C GLY A 148 17.34 -7.63 -6.60
N LEU A 149 18.23 -8.39 -7.25
CA LEU A 149 19.29 -9.14 -6.58
C LEU A 149 20.32 -8.21 -5.93
N LEU A 150 20.72 -7.15 -6.64
CA LEU A 150 21.67 -6.15 -6.11
C LEU A 150 21.09 -5.41 -4.91
N MET A 151 19.81 -5.02 -5.00
CA MET A 151 19.09 -4.39 -3.89
C MET A 151 19.01 -5.30 -2.66
N ALA A 152 18.72 -6.60 -2.83
CA ALA A 152 18.70 -7.55 -1.72
C ALA A 152 20.09 -7.67 -1.06
N ARG A 153 21.16 -7.76 -1.86
CA ARG A 153 22.54 -7.80 -1.33
C ARG A 153 22.90 -6.52 -0.58
N MET A 154 22.53 -5.34 -1.12
CA MET A 154 22.69 -4.06 -0.45
C MET A 154 21.95 -4.01 0.90
N GLY A 155 20.74 -4.57 0.98
CA GLY A 155 19.97 -4.71 2.22
C GLY A 155 20.66 -5.54 3.32
N PHE A 156 21.35 -6.63 2.97
CA PHE A 156 22.12 -7.40 3.95
C PHE A 156 23.42 -6.71 4.37
N SER A 157 24.08 -6.07 3.41
CA SER A 157 25.29 -5.30 3.68
C SER A 157 24.96 -4.13 4.61
N MET A 158 23.90 -3.38 4.35
CA MET A 158 23.50 -2.24 5.20
C MET A 158 23.06 -2.68 6.59
N HIS A 159 22.36 -3.82 6.74
CA HIS A 159 22.01 -4.36 8.05
C HIS A 159 23.28 -4.54 8.91
N SER A 160 24.27 -5.22 8.35
CA SER A 160 25.55 -5.49 9.02
C SER A 160 26.38 -4.21 9.24
N GLY A 161 26.34 -3.27 8.29
CA GLY A 161 27.01 -1.97 8.38
C GLY A 161 26.40 -1.10 9.47
N ASN A 162 25.07 -1.06 9.58
CA ASN A 162 24.40 -0.30 10.61
C ASN A 162 24.66 -0.90 12.00
N HIS A 163 24.79 -2.23 12.15
CA HIS A 163 25.31 -2.90 13.36
C HIS A 163 26.79 -2.65 13.67
N ALA A 164 27.51 -1.86 12.86
CA ALA A 164 28.94 -1.65 12.97
C ALA A 164 29.76 -2.98 12.95
N ALA A 165 29.22 -4.00 12.29
CA ALA A 165 29.75 -5.37 12.34
C ALA A 165 30.68 -5.72 11.17
N LEU A 166 30.83 -4.86 10.16
CA LEU A 166 31.57 -5.17 8.93
C LEU A 166 33.06 -4.80 8.97
N ALA A 167 33.40 -3.65 9.56
CA ALA A 167 34.79 -3.18 9.61
C ALA A 167 35.18 -2.54 10.94
N ARG A 168 36.49 -2.49 11.25
CA ARG A 168 36.99 -1.69 12.40
C ARG A 168 36.86 -0.19 12.21
N ARG A 169 36.85 0.28 10.95
CA ARG A 169 36.77 1.70 10.62
C ARG A 169 35.31 2.15 10.66
N PRO A 170 34.92 3.08 11.57
CA PRO A 170 33.53 3.51 11.69
C PRO A 170 32.96 4.07 10.39
N GLY A 171 33.76 4.84 9.64
CA GLY A 171 33.34 5.41 8.35
C GLY A 171 32.95 4.36 7.30
N VAL A 172 33.58 3.19 7.30
CA VAL A 172 33.22 2.10 6.35
C VAL A 172 31.86 1.52 6.72
N ASN A 173 31.62 1.24 8.01
CA ASN A 173 30.31 0.77 8.46
C ASN A 173 29.21 1.80 8.19
N ALA A 174 29.47 3.08 8.46
CA ALA A 174 28.53 4.16 8.22
C ALA A 174 28.14 4.23 6.73
N TRP A 175 29.13 4.20 5.83
CA TRP A 175 28.87 4.25 4.40
C TRP A 175 28.16 2.99 3.87
N VAL A 176 28.51 1.78 4.33
CA VAL A 176 27.74 0.59 3.96
C VAL A 176 26.31 0.64 4.53
N GLY A 177 26.16 1.22 5.72
CA GLY A 177 24.88 1.43 6.38
C GLY A 177 23.92 2.34 5.61
N THR A 178 24.42 3.29 4.83
CA THR A 178 23.59 4.17 3.99
C THR A 178 23.16 3.56 2.67
N LEU A 179 23.60 2.34 2.31
CA LEU A 179 23.14 1.68 1.08
C LEU A 179 21.62 1.48 1.07
N MET A 180 20.96 1.44 2.23
CA MET A 180 19.48 1.40 2.30
C MET A 180 18.83 2.68 1.77
N ASP A 181 19.48 3.82 1.94
CA ASP A 181 18.95 5.11 1.52
C ASP A 181 18.86 5.18 -0.01
N PHE A 182 19.79 4.50 -0.71
CA PHE A 182 19.79 4.37 -2.16
C PHE A 182 18.63 3.54 -2.72
N ILE A 183 18.04 2.66 -1.90
CA ILE A 183 16.96 1.74 -2.31
C ILE A 183 15.62 2.12 -1.67
N GLY A 184 15.51 3.35 -1.16
CA GLY A 184 14.27 3.95 -0.67
C GLY A 184 13.92 3.67 0.79
N GLY A 185 14.83 3.06 1.57
CA GLY A 185 14.67 2.96 3.03
C GLY A 185 15.38 4.11 3.77
N SER A 186 15.43 4.05 5.10
CA SER A 186 16.12 5.05 5.93
C SER A 186 17.05 4.36 6.94
N SER A 187 18.35 4.50 6.73
CA SER A 187 19.41 4.00 7.61
C SER A 187 19.31 4.56 9.03
N LEU A 188 18.85 5.80 9.17
CA LEU A 188 18.58 6.44 10.45
C LEU A 188 17.40 5.78 11.17
N VAL A 189 16.24 5.68 10.52
CA VAL A 189 15.05 5.06 11.11
C VAL A 189 15.34 3.62 11.49
N TRP A 190 16.02 2.87 10.63
CA TRP A 190 16.43 1.50 10.95
C TRP A 190 17.35 1.43 12.15
N LYS A 191 18.32 2.33 12.31
CA LYS A 191 19.16 2.34 13.52
C LYS A 191 18.32 2.56 14.77
N VAL A 192 17.41 3.54 14.72
CA VAL A 192 16.53 3.86 15.85
C VAL A 192 15.61 2.68 16.18
N GLU A 193 14.81 2.22 15.22
CA GLU A 193 13.85 1.15 15.44
C GLU A 193 14.52 -0.20 15.72
N HIS A 194 15.56 -0.56 14.97
CA HIS A 194 16.14 -1.89 15.06
C HIS A 194 17.19 -2.00 16.16
N GLN A 195 18.09 -1.03 16.33
CA GLN A 195 19.13 -1.13 17.36
C GLN A 195 18.63 -0.71 18.73
N VAL A 196 17.68 0.22 18.78
CA VAL A 196 17.26 0.82 20.04
C VAL A 196 15.91 0.25 20.51
N CYS A 197 14.94 0.09 19.62
CA CYS A 197 13.62 -0.44 20.01
C CYS A 197 13.56 -1.98 19.98
N HIS A 198 14.19 -2.64 19.00
CA HIS A 198 13.99 -4.08 18.72
C HIS A 198 14.95 -5.04 19.46
N HIS A 199 16.21 -4.65 19.71
CA HIS A 199 17.25 -5.53 20.31
C HIS A 199 17.41 -5.36 21.82
N GLY A 200 16.33 -5.55 22.56
CA GLY A 200 16.33 -5.42 24.01
C GLY A 200 17.09 -6.53 24.79
N ARG A 201 17.22 -7.71 24.19
CA ARG A 201 17.99 -8.87 24.71
C ARG A 201 18.66 -9.59 23.53
N PRO A 202 19.60 -8.94 22.82
CA PRO A 202 20.10 -9.41 21.54
C PRO A 202 20.80 -10.76 21.68
N ASN A 203 20.57 -11.66 20.73
CA ASN A 203 21.11 -13.02 20.69
C ASN A 203 20.72 -13.93 21.89
N VAL A 204 19.72 -13.55 22.70
CA VAL A 204 19.21 -14.43 23.77
C VAL A 204 18.08 -15.29 23.23
N LEU A 205 18.35 -16.59 23.07
CA LEU A 205 17.36 -17.55 22.57
C LEU A 205 16.09 -17.53 23.44
N GLY A 206 14.92 -17.40 22.80
CA GLY A 206 13.62 -17.32 23.50
C GLY A 206 13.21 -15.92 23.96
N ARG A 207 14.08 -14.93 23.78
CA ARG A 207 13.83 -13.53 24.17
C ARG A 207 14.12 -12.54 23.04
N ASP A 208 15.04 -12.88 22.15
CA ASP A 208 15.28 -12.20 20.88
C ASP A 208 14.41 -12.83 19.78
N THR A 209 13.47 -12.05 19.26
CA THR A 209 12.59 -12.49 18.17
C THR A 209 13.37 -12.76 16.88
N ASP A 210 14.49 -12.06 16.61
CA ASP A 210 15.31 -12.29 15.41
C ASP A 210 16.00 -13.66 15.44
N CYS A 211 16.30 -14.16 16.64
CA CYS A 211 16.82 -15.51 16.80
C CYS A 211 15.81 -16.56 16.32
N GLN A 212 14.51 -16.28 16.35
CA GLN A 212 13.43 -17.25 16.14
C GLN A 212 12.56 -16.99 14.91
N ILE A 213 12.53 -15.77 14.38
CA ILE A 213 11.62 -15.32 13.31
C ILE A 213 11.70 -16.18 12.04
N GLY A 214 12.88 -16.76 11.80
CA GLY A 214 13.13 -17.64 10.67
C GLY A 214 12.78 -19.11 10.91
N ALA A 215 12.69 -19.55 12.16
CA ALA A 215 12.62 -20.97 12.50
C ALA A 215 11.26 -21.59 12.11
N PRO A 216 11.22 -22.85 11.63
CA PRO A 216 12.33 -23.76 11.38
C PRO A 216 12.98 -23.60 10.00
N LEU A 217 12.43 -22.73 9.13
CA LEU A 217 12.84 -22.61 7.74
C LEU A 217 14.25 -22.02 7.58
N LEU A 218 14.54 -20.96 8.33
CA LEU A 218 15.80 -20.26 8.43
C LEU A 218 16.33 -20.40 9.86
N ARG A 219 17.64 -20.57 9.99
CA ARG A 219 18.36 -20.65 11.26
C ARG A 219 19.21 -19.40 11.41
N PHE A 220 18.78 -18.52 12.32
CA PHE A 220 19.48 -17.28 12.63
C PHE A 220 20.31 -17.36 13.94
N HIS A 221 20.06 -18.37 14.79
CA HIS A 221 20.79 -18.54 16.04
C HIS A 221 21.41 -19.94 16.17
N PRO A 222 22.64 -20.09 16.73
CA PRO A 222 23.30 -21.39 16.91
C PRO A 222 22.52 -22.38 17.79
N GLY A 223 21.80 -21.87 18.79
CA GLY A 223 20.98 -22.67 19.70
C GLY A 223 19.71 -23.26 19.08
N LEU A 224 19.36 -22.91 17.83
CA LEU A 224 18.23 -23.53 17.14
C LEU A 224 18.62 -24.85 16.45
N PRO A 225 17.69 -25.84 16.39
CA PRO A 225 17.91 -27.09 15.68
C PRO A 225 18.36 -26.89 14.24
N ARG A 226 19.46 -27.55 13.86
CA ARG A 226 20.01 -27.47 12.50
C ARG A 226 19.35 -28.53 11.61
N ARG A 227 18.96 -28.12 10.40
CA ARG A 227 18.36 -28.96 9.36
C ARG A 227 19.19 -28.90 8.09
N TRP A 228 19.00 -29.87 7.19
CA TRP A 228 19.87 -30.01 6.00
C TRP A 228 19.80 -28.80 5.05
N TRP A 229 18.62 -28.19 4.90
CA TRP A 229 18.42 -27.01 4.02
C TRP A 229 19.03 -25.73 4.57
N HIS A 230 19.37 -25.64 5.86
CA HIS A 230 20.08 -24.47 6.40
C HIS A 230 21.46 -24.28 5.75
N ARG A 231 22.00 -25.30 5.08
CA ARG A 231 23.24 -25.19 4.28
C ARG A 231 23.07 -24.32 3.04
N ILE A 232 21.86 -24.23 2.49
CA ILE A 232 21.53 -23.42 1.31
C ILE A 232 20.73 -22.16 1.67
N GLN A 233 20.61 -21.84 2.96
CA GLN A 233 19.85 -20.70 3.43
C GLN A 233 20.35 -19.36 2.90
N ALA A 234 21.68 -19.14 2.85
CA ALA A 234 22.24 -17.90 2.35
C ALA A 234 21.85 -17.61 0.88
N PRO A 235 22.02 -18.55 -0.07
CA PRO A 235 21.52 -18.35 -1.44
C PRO A 235 19.99 -18.38 -1.53
N GLY A 236 19.31 -19.25 -0.76
CA GLY A 236 17.84 -19.36 -0.77
C GLY A 236 17.12 -18.11 -0.26
N LEU A 237 17.67 -17.43 0.74
CA LEU A 237 17.11 -16.19 1.29
C LEU A 237 17.27 -15.02 0.32
N ALA A 238 18.39 -14.95 -0.42
CA ALA A 238 18.57 -13.97 -1.48
C ALA A 238 17.49 -14.13 -2.57
N ILE A 239 17.23 -15.36 -3.02
CA ILE A 239 16.17 -15.67 -3.98
C ILE A 239 14.79 -15.34 -3.38
N GLY A 240 14.51 -15.75 -2.15
CA GLY A 240 13.25 -15.51 -1.47
C GLY A 240 12.91 -14.03 -1.28
N ILE A 241 13.89 -13.20 -0.95
CA ILE A 241 13.72 -11.73 -0.84
C ILE A 241 13.50 -11.11 -2.22
N SER A 242 14.18 -11.61 -3.26
CA SER A 242 13.93 -11.19 -4.64
C SER A 242 12.51 -11.53 -5.11
N VAL A 243 11.94 -12.65 -4.66
CA VAL A 243 10.51 -12.97 -4.85
C VAL A 243 9.62 -12.09 -3.95
N GLY A 244 10.07 -11.76 -2.74
CA GLY A 244 9.37 -10.85 -1.82
C GLY A 244 9.19 -9.43 -2.37
N LEU A 245 10.11 -8.95 -3.21
CA LEU A 245 9.97 -7.68 -3.93
C LEU A 245 8.86 -7.70 -4.98
N VAL A 246 8.43 -8.87 -5.43
CA VAL A 246 7.22 -9.00 -6.24
C VAL A 246 6.03 -8.40 -5.46
N LYS A 247 5.95 -8.54 -4.12
CA LYS A 247 4.93 -7.89 -3.28
C LYS A 247 4.82 -6.38 -3.50
N TRP A 248 5.96 -5.68 -3.64
CA TRP A 248 6.02 -4.24 -3.86
C TRP A 248 5.68 -3.84 -5.31
N ILE A 249 5.91 -4.72 -6.27
CA ILE A 249 5.42 -4.55 -7.65
C ILE A 249 3.90 -4.85 -7.73
N ILE A 250 3.34 -5.60 -6.77
CA ILE A 250 1.90 -5.96 -6.73
C ILE A 250 1.10 -5.10 -5.73
N SER A 251 1.35 -3.80 -5.66
CA SER A 251 0.46 -2.89 -4.93
C SER A 251 -0.92 -2.72 -5.60
N ASP A 252 -1.06 -3.09 -6.89
CA ASP A 252 -2.32 -3.16 -7.62
C ASP A 252 -2.57 -4.60 -8.11
N PHE A 253 -3.38 -5.38 -7.37
CA PHE A 253 -3.80 -6.71 -7.83
C PHE A 253 -4.99 -6.59 -8.79
N LYS A 254 -4.75 -7.03 -10.02
CA LYS A 254 -5.77 -7.31 -11.02
C LYS A 254 -6.10 -8.80 -10.99
N TYR A 255 -7.36 -9.13 -10.74
CA TYR A 255 -7.86 -10.49 -10.64
C TYR A 255 -8.54 -10.86 -11.96
N LEU A 256 -8.11 -11.96 -12.56
CA LEU A 256 -8.73 -12.54 -13.75
C LEU A 256 -9.63 -13.69 -13.29
N LEU A 257 -10.95 -13.48 -13.35
CA LEU A 257 -11.97 -14.40 -12.86
C LEU A 257 -12.59 -15.14 -14.04
N ARG A 258 -12.80 -16.45 -13.89
CA ARG A 258 -13.51 -17.25 -14.87
C ARG A 258 -14.92 -17.51 -14.34
N GLY A 259 -15.93 -17.02 -15.06
CA GLY A 259 -17.32 -17.30 -14.76
C GLY A 259 -17.68 -18.75 -15.07
N ARG A 260 -18.87 -19.19 -14.62
CA ARG A 260 -19.33 -20.59 -14.77
C ARG A 260 -19.32 -21.08 -16.22
N ASP A 261 -19.61 -20.19 -17.16
CA ASP A 261 -19.75 -20.49 -18.59
C ASP A 261 -18.41 -20.42 -19.34
N GLY A 262 -17.30 -20.30 -18.60
CA GLY A 262 -15.95 -20.25 -19.16
C GLY A 262 -15.49 -18.86 -19.62
N ASP A 263 -16.40 -17.90 -19.75
CA ASP A 263 -16.09 -16.48 -19.98
C ASP A 263 -15.25 -15.88 -18.85
N VAL A 264 -14.43 -14.90 -19.21
CA VAL A 264 -13.47 -14.29 -18.29
C VAL A 264 -13.85 -12.83 -18.05
N PHE A 265 -13.81 -12.41 -16.80
CA PHE A 265 -13.99 -11.03 -16.39
C PHE A 265 -12.99 -10.64 -15.31
N GLU A 266 -12.85 -9.33 -15.06
CA GLU A 266 -11.79 -8.82 -14.20
C GLU A 266 -12.33 -8.10 -12.95
N ALA A 267 -11.57 -8.14 -11.86
CA ALA A 267 -11.78 -7.29 -10.69
C ALA A 267 -10.46 -6.66 -10.27
N VAL A 268 -10.50 -5.50 -9.62
CA VAL A 268 -9.28 -4.79 -9.19
C VAL A 268 -9.39 -4.40 -7.73
N ARG A 269 -8.36 -4.72 -6.94
CA ARG A 269 -8.22 -4.20 -5.57
C ARG A 269 -7.57 -2.82 -5.63
N ILE A 270 -8.28 -1.82 -5.12
CA ILE A 270 -7.83 -0.42 -5.11
C ILE A 270 -7.42 -0.05 -3.68
N PRO A 271 -6.15 0.23 -3.39
CA PRO A 271 -5.74 0.79 -2.11
C PRO A 271 -6.34 2.20 -1.93
N LEU A 272 -6.82 2.49 -0.73
CA LEU A 272 -7.29 3.82 -0.37
C LEU A 272 -6.17 4.62 0.30
N HIS A 273 -6.34 5.94 0.39
CA HIS A 273 -5.42 6.85 1.08
C HIS A 273 -5.28 6.55 2.58
N VAL A 274 -6.27 5.86 3.16
CA VAL A 274 -6.19 5.34 4.53
C VAL A 274 -5.51 3.98 4.48
N GLU A 275 -4.37 3.87 5.15
CA GLU A 275 -3.60 2.63 5.22
C GLU A 275 -4.44 1.44 5.70
N GLY A 276 -4.20 0.27 5.12
CA GLY A 276 -4.94 -0.95 5.42
C GLY A 276 -6.41 -0.96 4.97
N ARG A 277 -6.88 0.05 4.22
CA ARG A 277 -8.24 0.08 3.65
C ARG A 277 -8.23 -0.03 2.13
N PHE A 278 -9.18 -0.80 1.61
CA PHE A 278 -9.30 -1.11 0.20
C PHE A 278 -10.73 -0.89 -0.32
N SER A 279 -10.85 -0.61 -1.61
CA SER A 279 -12.09 -0.77 -2.38
C SER A 279 -11.91 -1.80 -3.48
N VAL A 280 -12.98 -2.44 -3.92
CA VAL A 280 -12.95 -3.38 -5.05
C VAL A 280 -13.65 -2.79 -6.26
N CYS A 281 -12.97 -2.75 -7.39
CA CYS A 281 -13.55 -2.45 -8.69
C CYS A 281 -14.15 -3.74 -9.28
N LEU A 282 -15.47 -3.79 -9.37
CA LEU A 282 -16.23 -4.94 -9.83
C LEU A 282 -16.66 -4.75 -11.28
N SER A 283 -16.55 -5.83 -12.05
CA SER A 283 -17.23 -5.96 -13.34
C SER A 283 -18.70 -6.26 -13.13
N SER A 284 -19.54 -5.81 -14.05
CA SER A 284 -20.99 -6.11 -14.13
C SER A 284 -21.35 -6.95 -15.35
N GLN A 285 -20.46 -7.04 -16.34
CA GLN A 285 -20.62 -7.81 -17.56
C GLN A 285 -19.27 -8.41 -17.95
N ALA A 286 -19.29 -9.51 -18.71
CA ALA A 286 -18.12 -9.99 -19.44
C ALA A 286 -18.07 -9.25 -20.79
N GLY A 287 -17.16 -8.28 -20.90
CA GLY A 287 -17.16 -7.31 -21.99
C GLY A 287 -18.15 -6.16 -21.76
N CYS A 288 -18.47 -5.36 -22.79
CA CYS A 288 -19.39 -4.24 -22.69
C CYS A 288 -20.01 -3.85 -24.04
N ALA A 289 -21.33 -3.65 -24.08
CA ALA A 289 -22.05 -3.24 -25.29
C ALA A 289 -21.92 -1.75 -25.63
N MET A 290 -21.42 -0.92 -24.70
CA MET A 290 -21.46 0.55 -24.85
C MET A 290 -20.51 1.09 -25.93
N ARG A 291 -19.48 0.30 -26.30
CA ARG A 291 -18.50 0.64 -27.35
C ARG A 291 -17.84 2.03 -27.18
N CYS A 292 -17.59 2.46 -25.94
CA CYS A 292 -16.91 3.73 -25.69
C CYS A 292 -15.54 3.72 -26.38
N ALA A 293 -15.24 4.74 -27.19
CA ALA A 293 -14.09 4.75 -28.11
C ALA A 293 -12.74 4.63 -27.39
N PHE A 294 -12.64 5.20 -26.18
CA PHE A 294 -11.46 5.21 -25.33
C PHE A 294 -11.36 4.00 -24.37
N CYS A 295 -12.32 3.07 -24.40
CA CYS A 295 -12.39 1.96 -23.44
C CYS A 295 -12.02 0.62 -24.07
N ALA A 296 -11.04 -0.09 -23.49
CA ALA A 296 -10.65 -1.43 -23.92
C ALA A 296 -11.82 -2.42 -23.84
N THR A 297 -12.60 -2.39 -22.74
CA THR A 297 -13.77 -3.26 -22.57
C THR A 297 -14.83 -3.03 -23.65
N GLY A 298 -15.03 -1.78 -24.08
CA GLY A 298 -15.99 -1.44 -25.14
C GLY A 298 -15.63 -2.08 -26.49
N ARG A 299 -14.34 -2.32 -26.73
CA ARG A 299 -13.83 -2.96 -27.95
C ARG A 299 -14.00 -4.48 -27.95
N LEU A 300 -14.11 -5.11 -26.78
CA LEU A 300 -14.39 -6.55 -26.66
C LEU A 300 -15.79 -6.93 -27.16
N GLY A 301 -16.70 -5.95 -27.23
CA GLY A 301 -18.14 -6.21 -27.34
C GLY A 301 -18.71 -6.80 -26.05
N LEU A 302 -20.02 -7.03 -26.03
CA LEU A 302 -20.69 -7.71 -24.92
C LEU A 302 -20.75 -9.20 -25.22
N ARG A 303 -20.31 -10.03 -24.27
CA ARG A 303 -20.58 -11.48 -24.31
C ARG A 303 -21.85 -11.81 -23.53
N ARG A 304 -21.89 -11.41 -22.25
CA ARG A 304 -23.03 -11.63 -21.37
C ARG A 304 -23.05 -10.69 -20.16
N HIS A 305 -24.20 -10.64 -19.51
CA HIS A 305 -24.34 -10.10 -18.17
C HIS A 305 -23.76 -11.06 -17.14
N LEU A 306 -23.16 -10.51 -16.07
CA LEU A 306 -22.77 -11.29 -14.90
C LEU A 306 -23.98 -11.47 -13.98
N ASP A 307 -24.05 -12.63 -13.34
CA ASP A 307 -25.01 -12.84 -12.26
C ASP A 307 -24.59 -12.09 -10.99
N ALA A 308 -25.57 -11.83 -10.11
CA ALA A 308 -25.31 -11.15 -8.83
C ALA A 308 -24.26 -11.88 -7.97
N TRP A 309 -24.32 -13.22 -7.95
CA TRP A 309 -23.40 -14.04 -7.17
C TRP A 309 -21.97 -13.97 -7.72
N GLU A 310 -21.76 -13.80 -9.03
CA GLU A 310 -20.43 -13.65 -9.64
C GLU A 310 -19.76 -12.34 -9.17
N MET A 311 -20.53 -11.26 -9.10
CA MET A 311 -20.04 -9.96 -8.60
C MET A 311 -19.73 -9.99 -7.10
N VAL A 312 -20.56 -10.69 -6.31
CA VAL A 312 -20.32 -10.88 -4.87
C VAL A 312 -19.10 -11.77 -4.66
N ALA A 313 -18.99 -12.91 -5.35
CA ALA A 313 -17.86 -13.82 -5.26
C ALA A 313 -16.53 -13.13 -5.63
N ALA A 314 -16.54 -12.27 -6.65
CA ALA A 314 -15.38 -11.46 -7.01
C ALA A 314 -14.92 -10.56 -5.84
N LEU A 315 -15.85 -9.90 -5.14
CA LEU A 315 -15.51 -9.10 -3.98
C LEU A 315 -14.96 -9.95 -2.84
N GLU A 316 -15.61 -11.08 -2.56
CA GLU A 316 -15.25 -11.98 -1.47
C GLU A 316 -13.86 -12.61 -1.65
N LEU A 317 -13.54 -13.00 -2.89
CA LEU A 317 -12.20 -13.48 -3.24
C LEU A 317 -11.14 -12.40 -2.99
N VAL A 318 -11.38 -11.18 -3.48
CA VAL A 318 -10.47 -10.05 -3.25
C VAL A 318 -10.33 -9.71 -1.77
N ARG A 319 -11.42 -9.84 -1.00
CA ARG A 319 -11.47 -9.60 0.45
C ARG A 319 -10.65 -10.63 1.22
N GLY A 320 -10.73 -11.91 0.84
CA GLY A 320 -9.95 -12.99 1.46
C GLY A 320 -8.44 -12.83 1.28
N GLU A 321 -8.00 -12.24 0.17
CA GLU A 321 -6.58 -12.00 -0.14
C GLU A 321 -6.08 -10.60 0.23
N ALA A 322 -6.96 -9.71 0.71
CA ALA A 322 -6.59 -8.35 1.06
C ALA A 322 -5.73 -8.32 2.34
N PRO A 323 -4.58 -7.61 2.36
CA PRO A 323 -3.77 -7.46 3.57
C PRO A 323 -4.39 -6.50 4.60
N GLY A 324 -5.67 -6.17 4.45
CA GLY A 324 -6.42 -5.25 5.29
C GLY A 324 -7.89 -5.23 4.90
N ARG A 325 -8.64 -4.23 5.37
CA ARG A 325 -10.10 -4.24 5.29
C ARG A 325 -10.61 -3.74 3.92
N VAL A 326 -11.43 -4.55 3.26
CA VAL A 326 -12.26 -4.08 2.14
C VAL A 326 -13.43 -3.28 2.70
N THR A 327 -13.49 -2.00 2.34
CA THR A 327 -14.44 -1.01 2.88
C THR A 327 -15.34 -0.37 1.83
N GLY A 328 -15.13 -0.68 0.55
CA GLY A 328 -15.88 -0.09 -0.55
C GLY A 328 -15.95 -1.00 -1.78
N ALA A 329 -16.96 -0.75 -2.61
CA ALA A 329 -17.16 -1.45 -3.87
C ALA A 329 -17.56 -0.44 -4.95
N VAL A 330 -16.94 -0.54 -6.12
CA VAL A 330 -17.25 0.33 -7.26
C VAL A 330 -17.54 -0.51 -8.49
N PHE A 331 -18.72 -0.35 -9.09
CA PHE A 331 -19.08 -0.97 -10.36
C PHE A 331 -18.53 -0.11 -11.50
N GLN A 332 -17.20 -0.17 -11.66
CA GLN A 332 -16.43 0.57 -12.68
C GLN A 332 -15.48 -0.36 -13.46
N GLY A 333 -15.64 -1.68 -13.32
CA GLY A 333 -14.88 -2.69 -14.04
C GLY A 333 -15.39 -2.87 -15.47
N GLN A 334 -15.48 -4.11 -15.92
CA GLN A 334 -16.05 -4.42 -17.23
C GLN A 334 -17.59 -4.30 -17.20
N GLY A 335 -18.15 -3.71 -18.26
CA GLY A 335 -19.60 -3.61 -18.47
C GLY A 335 -20.21 -2.25 -18.10
N GLU A 336 -21.47 -2.08 -18.50
CA GLU A 336 -22.35 -0.98 -18.10
C GLU A 336 -23.31 -1.47 -17.00
N PRO A 337 -23.11 -1.05 -15.73
CA PRO A 337 -23.89 -1.55 -14.61
C PRO A 337 -25.40 -1.35 -14.75
N LEU A 338 -25.86 -0.22 -15.32
CA LEU A 338 -27.29 0.00 -15.50
C LEU A 338 -27.88 -0.78 -16.68
N HIS A 339 -27.05 -1.33 -17.58
CA HIS A 339 -27.49 -2.30 -18.57
C HIS A 339 -27.72 -3.67 -17.91
N ASN A 340 -27.03 -3.97 -16.80
CA ASN A 340 -27.26 -5.15 -15.96
C ASN A 340 -27.98 -4.79 -14.63
N TYR A 341 -29.02 -3.94 -14.71
CA TYR A 341 -29.58 -3.25 -13.56
C TYR A 341 -29.93 -4.17 -12.38
N ASP A 342 -30.76 -5.19 -12.61
CA ASP A 342 -31.32 -6.02 -11.54
C ASP A 342 -30.24 -6.87 -10.85
N ALA A 343 -29.30 -7.43 -11.60
CA ALA A 343 -28.20 -8.20 -11.01
C ALA A 343 -27.25 -7.31 -10.21
N VAL A 344 -26.95 -6.10 -10.69
CA VAL A 344 -26.11 -5.13 -9.97
C VAL A 344 -26.80 -4.65 -8.69
N MET A 345 -28.10 -4.33 -8.73
CA MET A 345 -28.83 -3.92 -7.53
C MET A 345 -28.92 -5.04 -6.49
N ARG A 346 -29.11 -6.29 -6.93
CA ARG A 346 -29.06 -7.47 -6.04
C ARG A 346 -27.67 -7.65 -5.42
N ALA A 347 -26.61 -7.60 -6.23
CA ALA A 347 -25.24 -7.71 -5.74
C ALA A 347 -24.92 -6.60 -4.73
N ALA A 348 -25.20 -5.34 -5.06
CA ALA A 348 -25.02 -4.20 -4.16
C ALA A 348 -25.81 -4.36 -2.85
N GLY A 349 -27.02 -4.94 -2.91
CA GLY A 349 -27.82 -5.27 -1.73
C GLY A 349 -27.13 -6.27 -0.82
N VAL A 350 -26.62 -7.38 -1.37
CA VAL A 350 -25.85 -8.38 -0.61
C VAL A 350 -24.58 -7.78 -0.02
N LEU A 351 -23.83 -6.99 -0.80
CA LEU A 351 -22.61 -6.34 -0.33
C LEU A 351 -22.87 -5.38 0.84
N HIS A 352 -24.03 -4.70 0.82
CA HIS A 352 -24.44 -3.78 1.88
C HIS A 352 -25.00 -4.47 3.12
N HIS A 353 -25.63 -5.64 2.95
CA HIS A 353 -26.40 -6.30 3.98
C HIS A 353 -25.56 -6.59 5.25
N PRO A 354 -26.13 -6.45 6.48
CA PRO A 354 -25.43 -6.77 7.73
C PRO A 354 -24.91 -8.21 7.80
N CYS A 355 -25.64 -9.16 7.21
CA CYS A 355 -25.21 -10.57 7.10
C CYS A 355 -24.38 -10.85 5.82
N GLY A 356 -24.16 -9.85 4.97
CA GLY A 356 -23.35 -9.95 3.76
C GLY A 356 -21.96 -9.35 3.97
N SER A 357 -21.52 -8.51 3.04
CA SER A 357 -20.15 -7.96 3.11
C SER A 357 -20.00 -6.74 4.04
N GLN A 358 -21.09 -6.24 4.61
CA GLN A 358 -21.13 -5.10 5.55
C GLN A 358 -20.47 -3.82 5.01
N ILE A 359 -20.58 -3.59 3.71
CA ILE A 359 -20.07 -2.37 3.07
C ILE A 359 -21.12 -1.28 3.23
N SER A 360 -20.71 -0.10 3.70
CA SER A 360 -21.63 1.04 3.78
C SER A 360 -22.22 1.36 2.41
N ALA A 361 -23.53 1.59 2.30
CA ALA A 361 -24.16 1.98 1.03
C ALA A 361 -23.51 3.25 0.44
N LYS A 362 -23.03 4.16 1.29
CA LYS A 362 -22.29 5.37 0.88
C LYS A 362 -20.94 5.03 0.24
N ALA A 363 -20.37 3.86 0.50
CA ALA A 363 -19.12 3.37 -0.07
C ALA A 363 -19.32 2.42 -1.28
N ILE A 364 -20.58 2.17 -1.68
CA ILE A 364 -20.92 1.46 -2.91
C ILE A 364 -21.21 2.47 -4.01
N THR A 365 -20.53 2.35 -5.15
CA THR A 365 -20.68 3.26 -6.30
C THR A 365 -21.11 2.52 -7.54
N VAL A 366 -22.20 2.95 -8.15
CA VAL A 366 -22.69 2.48 -9.45
C VAL A 366 -22.36 3.55 -10.48
N SER A 367 -21.62 3.18 -11.53
CA SER A 367 -21.29 4.08 -12.64
C SER A 367 -22.19 3.78 -13.84
N THR A 368 -22.47 4.78 -14.68
CA THR A 368 -23.20 4.57 -15.94
C THR A 368 -22.75 5.53 -17.04
N VAL A 369 -22.81 5.12 -18.31
CA VAL A 369 -22.61 6.00 -19.47
C VAL A 369 -23.80 6.93 -19.75
N GLY A 370 -24.88 6.81 -18.99
CA GLY A 370 -26.05 7.70 -19.10
C GLY A 370 -27.31 7.03 -19.64
N LEU A 371 -27.63 5.80 -19.22
CA LEU A 371 -28.88 5.14 -19.61
C LEU A 371 -30.08 5.80 -18.89
N VAL A 372 -30.67 6.83 -19.51
CA VAL A 372 -31.68 7.70 -18.90
C VAL A 372 -32.85 6.96 -18.23
N PRO A 373 -33.50 5.96 -18.87
CA PRO A 373 -34.58 5.21 -18.22
C PRO A 373 -34.11 4.52 -16.93
N GLN A 374 -32.88 4.02 -16.90
CA GLN A 374 -32.33 3.32 -15.75
C GLN A 374 -31.86 4.27 -14.64
N ILE A 375 -31.42 5.49 -14.99
CA ILE A 375 -31.17 6.56 -14.02
C ILE A 375 -32.49 6.93 -13.32
N ARG A 376 -33.57 7.13 -14.09
CA ARG A 376 -34.90 7.41 -13.53
C ARG A 376 -35.39 6.27 -12.64
N ARG A 377 -35.24 5.02 -13.09
CA ARG A 377 -35.54 3.82 -12.27
C ARG A 377 -34.74 3.80 -10.96
N PHE A 378 -33.42 4.04 -11.02
CA PHE A 378 -32.54 4.13 -9.84
C PHE A 378 -33.01 5.20 -8.84
N THR A 379 -33.44 6.35 -9.35
CA THR A 379 -33.98 7.45 -8.54
C THR A 379 -35.33 7.09 -7.92
N ALA A 380 -36.27 6.57 -8.72
CA ALA A 380 -37.62 6.20 -8.27
C ALA A 380 -37.59 5.10 -7.19
N GLU A 381 -36.70 4.11 -7.35
CA GLU A 381 -36.49 3.04 -6.36
C GLU A 381 -35.69 3.50 -5.12
N ARG A 382 -35.31 4.79 -5.05
CA ARG A 382 -34.55 5.40 -3.93
C ARG A 382 -33.32 4.59 -3.52
N ARG A 383 -32.60 4.05 -4.51
CA ARG A 383 -31.43 3.20 -4.24
C ARG A 383 -30.39 3.97 -3.41
N PRO A 384 -29.88 3.40 -2.29
CA PRO A 384 -29.07 4.14 -1.32
C PRO A 384 -27.61 4.36 -1.78
N TYR A 385 -27.21 3.71 -2.88
CA TYR A 385 -25.86 3.72 -3.40
C TYR A 385 -25.50 5.03 -4.11
N ARG A 386 -24.20 5.30 -4.25
CA ARG A 386 -23.72 6.47 -4.98
C ARG A 386 -23.84 6.23 -6.49
N LEU A 387 -24.45 7.17 -7.21
CA LEU A 387 -24.50 7.14 -8.67
C LEU A 387 -23.45 8.10 -9.23
N ILE A 388 -22.69 7.64 -10.23
CA ILE A 388 -21.77 8.46 -11.03
C ILE A 388 -22.13 8.29 -12.49
N VAL A 389 -22.18 9.39 -13.24
CA VAL A 389 -22.42 9.35 -14.68
C VAL A 389 -21.18 9.70 -15.46
N SER A 390 -20.75 8.85 -16.38
CA SER A 390 -19.64 9.10 -17.29
C SER A 390 -20.10 10.05 -18.41
N LEU A 391 -19.91 11.35 -18.19
CA LEU A 391 -20.30 12.38 -19.13
C LEU A 391 -19.24 12.57 -20.22
N THR A 392 -17.97 12.76 -19.87
CA THR A 392 -16.85 12.89 -20.84
C THR A 392 -16.88 14.15 -21.72
N THR A 393 -18.03 14.62 -22.17
CA THR A 393 -18.16 15.84 -22.98
C THR A 393 -19.61 16.34 -22.92
N THR A 394 -19.78 17.66 -23.02
CA THR A 394 -21.08 18.34 -23.15
C THR A 394 -21.49 18.54 -24.61
N GLN A 395 -20.58 18.34 -25.56
CA GLN A 395 -20.83 18.54 -26.98
C GLN A 395 -21.55 17.31 -27.56
N PRO A 396 -22.80 17.43 -28.07
CA PRO A 396 -23.58 16.26 -28.50
C PRO A 396 -22.89 15.41 -29.57
N GLU A 397 -22.34 16.02 -30.62
CA GLU A 397 -21.65 15.27 -31.69
C GLU A 397 -20.40 14.54 -31.19
N ARG A 398 -19.61 15.19 -30.34
CA ARG A 398 -18.43 14.60 -29.70
C ARG A 398 -18.87 13.44 -28.79
N ARG A 399 -19.98 13.59 -28.07
CA ARG A 399 -20.57 12.54 -27.23
C ARG A 399 -20.95 11.31 -28.05
N ARG A 400 -21.61 11.47 -29.20
CA ARG A 400 -21.98 10.35 -30.08
C ARG A 400 -20.76 9.58 -30.58
N ARG A 401 -19.67 10.28 -30.90
CA ARG A 401 -18.42 9.65 -31.35
C ARG A 401 -17.71 8.90 -30.22
N LEU A 402 -17.66 9.47 -29.02
CA LEU A 402 -16.94 8.89 -27.88
C LEU A 402 -17.73 7.81 -27.14
N LEU A 403 -19.06 7.96 -27.07
CA LEU A 403 -19.99 7.10 -26.33
C LEU A 403 -21.18 6.70 -27.25
N PRO A 404 -20.99 5.82 -28.24
CA PRO A 404 -22.01 5.54 -29.26
C PRO A 404 -23.37 5.13 -28.69
N VAL A 405 -23.43 4.26 -27.69
CA VAL A 405 -24.71 3.85 -27.09
C VAL A 405 -25.38 4.97 -26.29
N ALA A 406 -24.59 5.92 -25.76
CA ALA A 406 -25.17 7.09 -25.11
C ALA A 406 -25.87 8.02 -26.11
N SER A 407 -25.68 7.87 -27.42
CA SER A 407 -26.39 8.67 -28.44
C SER A 407 -27.91 8.42 -28.50
N ALA A 408 -28.37 7.26 -28.02
CA ALA A 408 -29.79 6.98 -27.88
C ALA A 408 -30.49 7.90 -26.86
N PHE A 409 -29.71 8.58 -26.02
CA PHE A 409 -30.17 9.53 -25.03
C PHE A 409 -29.45 10.85 -25.24
N ASP A 410 -30.13 11.83 -25.84
CA ASP A 410 -29.55 13.15 -26.03
C ASP A 410 -29.09 13.78 -24.70
N PHE A 411 -28.17 14.73 -24.81
CA PHE A 411 -27.53 15.37 -23.65
C PHE A 411 -28.56 16.06 -22.74
N GLU A 412 -29.57 16.70 -23.32
CA GLU A 412 -30.61 17.41 -22.57
C GLU A 412 -31.47 16.47 -21.73
N ARG A 413 -31.88 15.32 -22.28
CA ARG A 413 -32.61 14.27 -21.53
C ARG A 413 -31.77 13.70 -20.41
N LEU A 414 -30.45 13.54 -20.63
CA LEU A 414 -29.54 13.10 -19.59
C LEU A 414 -29.44 14.13 -18.47
N VAL A 415 -29.26 15.41 -18.79
CA VAL A 415 -29.22 16.51 -17.82
C VAL A 415 -30.53 16.58 -17.04
N ALA A 416 -31.69 16.50 -17.71
CA ALA A 416 -32.99 16.47 -17.07
C ALA A 416 -33.12 15.33 -16.04
N ALA A 417 -32.76 14.10 -16.42
CA ALA A 417 -32.79 12.96 -15.50
C ALA A 417 -31.83 13.11 -14.30
N LEU A 418 -30.70 13.80 -14.48
CA LEU A 418 -29.78 14.10 -13.39
C LEU A 418 -30.30 15.19 -12.46
N ARG A 419 -30.98 16.20 -13.00
CA ARG A 419 -31.67 17.25 -12.22
C ARG A 419 -32.81 16.65 -11.40
N GLU A 420 -33.68 15.85 -12.02
CA GLU A 420 -34.76 15.10 -11.35
C GLU A 420 -34.20 14.30 -10.16
N ARG A 421 -33.05 13.63 -10.34
CA ARG A 421 -32.40 12.89 -9.26
C ARG A 421 -31.87 13.80 -8.16
N ALA A 422 -31.22 14.91 -8.51
CA ALA A 422 -30.66 15.83 -7.55
C ALA A 422 -31.76 16.41 -6.65
N GLU A 423 -32.88 16.79 -7.26
CA GLU A 423 -34.08 17.27 -6.56
C GLU A 423 -34.68 16.18 -5.66
N ALA A 424 -34.90 14.97 -6.18
CA ALA A 424 -35.51 13.87 -5.42
C ALA A 424 -34.66 13.38 -4.23
N THR A 425 -33.34 13.59 -4.25
CA THR A 425 -32.41 13.05 -3.24
C THR A 425 -31.74 14.10 -2.38
N GLY A 426 -31.80 15.38 -2.76
CA GLY A 426 -31.03 16.47 -2.14
C GLY A 426 -29.51 16.31 -2.26
N LYS A 427 -29.02 15.38 -3.10
CA LYS A 427 -27.58 15.08 -3.25
C LYS A 427 -27.02 15.73 -4.51
N PRO A 428 -25.75 16.20 -4.48
CA PRO A 428 -25.09 16.71 -5.68
C PRO A 428 -25.03 15.69 -6.82
N ILE A 429 -25.09 16.20 -8.05
CA ILE A 429 -24.82 15.44 -9.27
C ILE A 429 -23.33 15.15 -9.31
N THR A 430 -22.95 13.86 -9.43
CA THR A 430 -21.56 13.47 -9.61
C THR A 430 -21.35 12.94 -11.02
N VAL A 431 -20.47 13.61 -11.77
CA VAL A 431 -20.16 13.25 -13.15
C VAL A 431 -18.69 12.91 -13.28
N ALA A 432 -18.38 11.80 -13.93
CA ALA A 432 -17.03 11.44 -14.31
C ALA A 432 -16.66 12.09 -15.66
N TRP A 433 -15.47 12.67 -15.71
CA TRP A 433 -14.91 13.33 -16.88
C TRP A 433 -13.55 12.72 -17.20
N VAL A 434 -13.49 11.96 -18.30
CA VAL A 434 -12.24 11.38 -18.80
C VAL A 434 -11.54 12.43 -19.65
N MET A 435 -10.45 13.01 -19.17
CA MET A 435 -9.70 14.08 -19.84
C MET A 435 -8.83 13.48 -20.97
N MET A 436 -9.01 14.01 -22.18
CA MET A 436 -8.33 13.61 -23.40
C MET A 436 -7.73 14.83 -24.07
N ALA A 437 -6.42 14.80 -24.29
CA ALA A 437 -5.63 15.90 -24.84
C ALA A 437 -6.20 16.38 -26.19
N GLY A 438 -6.43 17.68 -26.33
CA GLY A 438 -6.99 18.31 -27.52
C GLY A 438 -8.42 17.90 -27.86
N VAL A 439 -9.12 17.17 -26.98
CA VAL A 439 -10.45 16.63 -27.25
C VAL A 439 -11.52 17.25 -26.38
N ASN A 440 -11.37 17.35 -25.05
CA ASN A 440 -12.47 17.73 -24.15
C ASN A 440 -12.02 18.49 -22.89
N THR A 441 -11.00 19.29 -23.06
CA THR A 441 -10.26 20.07 -22.05
C THR A 441 -10.27 21.56 -22.40
N ASP A 442 -11.18 21.96 -23.30
CA ASP A 442 -11.31 23.32 -23.81
C ASP A 442 -12.28 24.18 -22.97
N ARG A 443 -12.22 25.50 -23.16
CA ARG A 443 -13.07 26.46 -22.44
C ARG A 443 -14.56 26.31 -22.76
N ALA A 444 -14.90 25.85 -23.97
CA ALA A 444 -16.29 25.68 -24.38
C ALA A 444 -16.98 24.56 -23.58
N GLU A 445 -16.26 23.49 -23.27
CA GLU A 445 -16.75 22.41 -22.38
C GLU A 445 -17.07 22.93 -20.97
N ILE A 446 -16.22 23.79 -20.40
CA ILE A 446 -16.42 24.38 -19.06
C ILE A 446 -17.68 25.24 -19.02
N GLU A 447 -17.84 26.11 -20.02
CA GLU A 447 -18.98 27.02 -20.07
C GLU A 447 -20.28 26.26 -20.36
N ALA A 448 -20.25 25.22 -21.21
CA ALA A 448 -21.39 24.35 -21.44
C ALA A 448 -21.78 23.54 -20.19
N LEU A 449 -20.81 23.05 -19.42
CA LEU A 449 -21.06 22.41 -18.12
C LEU A 449 -21.76 23.36 -17.15
N ARG A 450 -21.27 24.60 -17.06
CA ARG A 450 -21.84 25.63 -16.19
C ARG A 450 -23.30 25.90 -16.53
N ARG A 451 -23.62 26.07 -17.82
CA ARG A 451 -25.00 26.28 -18.30
C ARG A 451 -25.89 25.06 -18.07
N ALA A 452 -25.42 23.86 -18.40
CA ALA A 452 -26.22 22.65 -18.30
C ALA A 452 -26.67 22.34 -16.86
N PHE A 453 -25.82 22.63 -15.88
CA PHE A 453 -26.08 22.33 -14.47
C PHE A 453 -26.32 23.59 -13.62
N GLU A 454 -26.69 24.70 -14.23
CA GLU A 454 -26.99 25.94 -13.52
C GLU A 454 -28.07 25.71 -12.44
N GLY A 455 -27.84 26.26 -11.24
CA GLY A 455 -28.75 26.09 -10.10
C GLY A 455 -28.77 24.70 -9.45
N VAL A 456 -27.94 23.73 -9.89
CA VAL A 456 -27.90 22.38 -9.33
C VAL A 456 -26.46 22.01 -8.90
N PRO A 457 -26.23 21.59 -7.64
CA PRO A 457 -24.89 21.24 -7.19
C PRO A 457 -24.25 20.13 -8.04
N LEU A 458 -23.09 20.43 -8.62
CA LEU A 458 -22.33 19.55 -9.49
C LEU A 458 -20.96 19.25 -8.87
N VAL A 459 -20.50 18.00 -8.99
CA VAL A 459 -19.12 17.61 -8.66
C VAL A 459 -18.55 16.79 -9.80
N LEU A 460 -17.42 17.24 -10.35
CA LEU A 460 -16.68 16.49 -11.36
C LEU A 460 -15.67 15.52 -10.73
N ASN A 461 -15.64 14.29 -11.22
CA ASN A 461 -14.56 13.34 -10.97
C ASN A 461 -13.70 13.27 -12.22
N LEU A 462 -12.54 13.93 -12.18
CA LEU A 462 -11.60 14.00 -13.30
C LEU A 462 -10.71 12.76 -13.32
N ILE A 463 -10.57 12.17 -14.50
CA ILE A 463 -9.79 10.95 -14.75
C ILE A 463 -8.95 11.20 -16.00
N ASP A 464 -7.63 11.05 -15.90
CA ASP A 464 -6.77 11.07 -17.09
C ASP A 464 -7.06 9.84 -17.96
N VAL A 465 -7.19 9.98 -19.28
CA VAL A 465 -7.45 8.85 -20.17
C VAL A 465 -6.32 7.82 -20.12
N ASN A 466 -6.69 6.54 -20.04
CA ASN A 466 -5.78 5.41 -20.04
C ASN A 466 -6.04 4.54 -21.29
N ASP A 467 -5.60 5.01 -22.46
CA ASP A 467 -5.68 4.24 -23.71
C ASP A 467 -4.30 3.68 -24.06
N ALA A 468 -4.17 2.35 -24.08
CA ALA A 468 -2.90 1.67 -24.32
C ALA A 468 -2.49 1.65 -25.81
N ARG A 469 -3.32 2.17 -26.71
CA ARG A 469 -3.09 2.12 -28.15
C ARG A 469 -2.09 3.19 -28.59
N PRO A 470 -1.16 2.89 -29.52
CA PRO A 470 -0.24 3.88 -30.09
C PRO A 470 -0.96 5.06 -30.77
N ASP A 471 -2.10 4.79 -31.40
CA ASP A 471 -3.01 5.74 -32.06
C ASP A 471 -4.21 6.13 -31.17
N GLY A 472 -4.15 5.80 -29.88
CA GLY A 472 -5.22 6.03 -28.92
C GLY A 472 -5.31 7.47 -28.42
N PHE A 473 -6.31 7.73 -27.57
CA PHE A 473 -6.42 9.01 -26.89
C PHE A 473 -5.29 9.19 -25.88
N ARG A 474 -4.73 10.40 -25.80
CA ARG A 474 -3.60 10.71 -24.92
C ARG A 474 -4.06 11.54 -23.72
N PRO A 475 -3.46 11.37 -22.54
CA PRO A 475 -3.69 12.26 -21.42
C PRO A 475 -3.20 13.68 -21.76
N ALA A 476 -3.92 14.69 -21.25
CA ALA A 476 -3.50 16.09 -21.36
C ALA A 476 -2.11 16.28 -20.74
N ASP A 477 -1.28 17.11 -21.38
CA ASP A 477 -0.01 17.51 -20.79
C ASP A 477 -0.22 18.40 -19.55
N GLU A 478 0.86 18.78 -18.86
CA GLU A 478 0.74 19.57 -17.63
C GLU A 478 0.11 20.95 -17.89
N ALA A 479 0.45 21.60 -19.01
CA ALA A 479 -0.02 22.94 -19.32
C ALA A 479 -1.52 22.94 -19.67
N GLU A 480 -1.95 22.05 -20.55
CA GLU A 480 -3.34 21.86 -20.93
C GLU A 480 -4.19 21.44 -19.73
N ARG A 481 -3.70 20.50 -18.92
CA ARG A 481 -4.37 20.09 -17.70
C ARG A 481 -4.51 21.26 -16.73
N ALA A 482 -3.43 21.98 -16.44
CA ALA A 482 -3.46 23.12 -15.53
C ALA A 482 -4.47 24.18 -16.00
N ALA A 483 -4.46 24.54 -17.28
CA ALA A 483 -5.40 25.48 -17.85
C ALA A 483 -6.87 25.04 -17.71
N PHE A 484 -7.16 23.75 -17.94
CA PHE A 484 -8.52 23.23 -17.74
C PHE A 484 -8.94 23.25 -16.27
N LEU A 485 -8.06 22.83 -15.35
CA LEU A 485 -8.34 22.85 -13.91
C LEU A 485 -8.55 24.28 -13.39
N ASP A 486 -7.75 25.23 -13.82
CA ASP A 486 -7.90 26.65 -13.45
C ASP A 486 -9.18 27.23 -14.05
N GLY A 487 -9.53 26.84 -15.28
CA GLY A 487 -10.80 27.20 -15.89
C GLY A 487 -12.01 26.69 -15.09
N LEU A 488 -11.95 25.45 -14.59
CA LEU A 488 -13.00 24.87 -13.72
C LEU A 488 -13.08 25.60 -12.38
N ARG A 489 -11.94 25.94 -11.77
CA ARG A 489 -11.88 26.73 -10.51
C ARG A 489 -12.52 28.10 -10.71
N ALA A 490 -12.13 28.81 -11.78
CA ALA A 490 -12.67 30.12 -12.11
C ALA A 490 -14.18 30.10 -12.41
N ALA A 491 -14.69 28.98 -12.94
CA ALA A 491 -16.11 28.77 -13.17
C ALA A 491 -16.88 28.31 -11.90
N GLY A 492 -16.20 28.13 -10.77
CA GLY A 492 -16.80 27.68 -9.52
C GLY A 492 -17.29 26.22 -9.56
N ILE A 493 -16.76 25.39 -10.46
CA ILE A 493 -17.17 23.98 -10.60
C ILE A 493 -16.28 23.10 -9.70
N PRO A 494 -16.82 22.49 -8.63
CA PRO A 494 -16.05 21.61 -7.77
C PRO A 494 -15.58 20.35 -8.51
N PHE A 495 -14.32 19.97 -8.33
CA PHE A 495 -13.79 18.74 -8.90
C PHE A 495 -12.89 17.96 -7.93
N ARG A 496 -12.82 16.65 -8.18
CA ARG A 496 -11.87 15.73 -7.55
C ARG A 496 -11.12 15.00 -8.64
N ARG A 497 -9.79 15.08 -8.62
CA ARG A 497 -8.95 14.26 -9.49
C ARG A 497 -8.82 12.88 -8.87
N ARG A 498 -9.18 11.83 -9.62
CA ARG A 498 -9.00 10.46 -9.17
C ARG A 498 -7.63 9.96 -9.60
N TYR A 499 -6.87 9.46 -8.63
CA TYR A 499 -5.69 8.66 -8.92
C TYR A 499 -6.11 7.38 -9.66
N SER A 500 -5.59 7.17 -10.87
CA SER A 500 -5.75 5.92 -11.62
C SER A 500 -4.53 5.04 -11.39
N GLY A 501 -4.47 4.37 -10.26
CA GLY A 501 -3.49 3.31 -10.01
C GLY A 501 -3.62 2.18 -11.06
N GLY A 502 -2.55 1.43 -11.28
CA GLY A 502 -2.60 0.24 -12.14
C GLY A 502 -2.48 0.43 -13.65
N ALA A 503 -2.19 1.65 -14.15
CA ALA A 503 -2.01 1.90 -15.59
C ALA A 503 -0.89 1.02 -16.19
N ALA A 504 0.22 0.87 -15.46
CA ALA A 504 1.35 0.00 -15.85
C ALA A 504 0.99 -1.51 -15.96
N ARG A 505 -0.17 -1.93 -15.42
CA ARG A 505 -0.64 -3.32 -15.44
C ARG A 505 -1.97 -3.52 -16.17
N HIS A 506 -2.40 -2.55 -16.98
CA HIS A 506 -3.71 -2.58 -17.64
C HIS A 506 -4.87 -2.80 -16.65
N ALA A 507 -4.76 -2.23 -15.45
CA ALA A 507 -5.72 -2.32 -14.36
C ALA A 507 -6.37 -0.97 -14.02
N ALA A 508 -5.92 0.12 -14.67
CA ALA A 508 -6.56 1.42 -14.57
C ALA A 508 -7.94 1.44 -15.25
N CYS A 509 -8.76 2.42 -14.88
CA CYS A 509 -10.08 2.66 -15.48
C CYS A 509 -10.00 2.64 -17.01
N GLY A 510 -10.78 1.76 -17.65
CA GLY A 510 -10.85 1.65 -19.11
C GLY A 510 -9.86 0.65 -19.75
N MET A 511 -8.97 0.02 -18.99
CA MET A 511 -7.94 -0.91 -19.55
C MET A 511 -8.28 -2.41 -19.41
N LEU A 512 -9.44 -2.76 -18.84
CA LEU A 512 -9.81 -4.15 -18.53
C LEU A 512 -10.20 -4.95 -19.78
N ALA A 513 -9.23 -5.63 -20.39
CA ALA A 513 -9.39 -6.33 -21.67
C ALA A 513 -9.70 -7.84 -21.56
N GLY A 514 -9.71 -8.44 -20.35
CA GLY A 514 -10.03 -9.86 -20.18
C GLY A 514 -9.05 -10.85 -20.83
N HIS A 515 -7.85 -10.39 -21.23
CA HIS A 515 -6.83 -11.26 -21.79
C HIS A 515 -6.12 -12.04 -20.69
N ARG A 516 -6.03 -13.37 -20.87
CA ARG A 516 -5.01 -14.16 -20.19
C ARG A 516 -3.65 -13.67 -20.67
N SER A 517 -2.84 -13.09 -19.79
CA SER A 517 -1.39 -13.24 -19.92
C SER A 517 -1.16 -14.75 -19.91
N ALA A 518 -0.69 -15.35 -21.01
CA ALA A 518 -0.53 -16.81 -21.10
C ALA A 518 0.30 -17.32 -19.91
N PRO A 519 -0.25 -18.12 -18.99
CA PRO A 519 0.55 -18.81 -17.99
C PRO A 519 1.22 -20.03 -18.65
N PRO A 520 2.45 -20.41 -18.26
CA PRO A 520 3.00 -21.70 -18.64
C PRO A 520 2.04 -22.81 -18.16
N ALA A 521 1.78 -23.78 -19.04
CA ALA A 521 0.86 -24.87 -18.77
C ALA A 521 1.29 -25.65 -17.52
N ALA A 522 0.41 -25.71 -16.52
CA ALA A 522 0.53 -26.61 -15.38
C ALA A 522 -0.69 -27.55 -15.34
N PRO A 523 -0.51 -28.84 -15.03
CA PRO A 523 -1.53 -29.86 -15.19
C PRO A 523 -2.62 -29.71 -14.12
N GLY A 524 -3.87 -29.88 -14.57
CA GLY A 524 -5.05 -29.70 -13.74
C GLY A 524 -5.13 -30.67 -12.57
N ARG A 525 -5.64 -30.17 -11.45
CA ARG A 525 -6.35 -30.98 -10.47
C ARG A 525 -7.78 -30.46 -10.35
N PRO A 526 -8.80 -31.32 -10.42
CA PRO A 526 -10.15 -30.97 -10.01
C PRO A 526 -10.23 -30.89 -8.48
N TRP A 527 -11.19 -30.06 -8.04
CA TRP A 527 -11.55 -29.58 -6.71
C TRP A 527 -11.16 -30.43 -5.49
#